data_AF-A0A920UD09-F1
#
_entry.id   AF-A0A920UD09-F1
#
_cell.length_a   1.000
_cell.length_b   1.000
_cell.length_c   1.000
_cell.angle_alpha   90.00
_cell.angle_beta   90.00
_cell.angle_gamma   90.00
#
_symmetry.space_group_name_H-M   'P 1'
#
loop_
_entity.id
_entity.type
_entity.pdbx_description
1 polymer ?
#
loop_
_entity_poly.entity_id
_entity_poly.type
_entity_poly.pdbx_seq_one_letter_code
_entity_poly.pdbx_strand_id
1 'polypeptide(L)' 'MFKQPENKQIQEQTQILVLDDEPSIRWVMDRTLSQGGYIPRLAADAHVARQLLKKHSIRLAFVESIFPDKTVFHLHVKC' A
#
# COMPACT_ATOMS: atom_id res chain seq x y z
N MET A 1 9.49 -32.09 -22.24
CA MET A 1 8.27 -31.27 -22.08
C MET A 1 7.98 -31.17 -20.59
N PHE A 2 8.62 -30.23 -19.90
CA PHE A 2 8.46 -30.07 -18.46
C PHE A 2 7.25 -29.17 -18.22
N LYS A 3 6.15 -29.76 -17.76
CA LYS A 3 5.00 -29.00 -17.28
C LYS A 3 5.41 -28.37 -15.95
N GLN A 4 5.54 -27.05 -15.93
CA GLN A 4 5.71 -26.31 -14.68
C GLN A 4 4.43 -26.46 -13.86
N PRO A 5 4.51 -26.77 -12.55
CA PRO A 5 3.33 -26.81 -11.71
C PRO A 5 2.79 -25.38 -11.58
N GLU A 6 1.54 -25.19 -11.96
CA GLU A 6 0.79 -23.96 -11.73
C GLU A 6 0.63 -23.79 -10.23
N ASN A 7 1.61 -23.14 -9.60
CA ASN A 7 1.58 -22.80 -8.19
C ASN A 7 0.64 -21.60 -8.03
N LYS A 8 -0.67 -21.88 -8.11
CA LYS A 8 -1.73 -20.94 -7.75
C LYS A 8 -1.77 -20.86 -6.22
N GLN A 9 -0.70 -20.33 -5.63
CA GLN A 9 -0.77 -19.83 -4.27
C GLN A 9 -1.85 -18.77 -4.29
N ILE A 10 -2.93 -19.01 -3.55
CA ILE A 10 -3.88 -17.97 -3.18
C ILE A 10 -3.04 -17.00 -2.35
N GLN A 11 -2.36 -16.06 -3.01
CA GLN A 11 -1.72 -14.95 -2.35
C GLN A 11 -2.89 -14.19 -1.74
N GLU A 12 -3.08 -14.33 -0.43
CA GLU A 12 -4.00 -13.47 0.30
C GLU A 12 -3.68 -12.04 -0.12
N GLN A 13 -4.64 -11.42 -0.83
CA GLN A 13 -4.42 -10.14 -1.48
C GLN A 13 -4.02 -9.12 -0.42
N THR A 14 -2.71 -8.82 -0.37
CA THR A 14 -2.13 -8.12 0.76
C THR A 14 -2.56 -6.66 0.71
N GLN A 15 -3.19 -6.20 1.79
CA GLN A 15 -3.75 -4.84 1.87
C GLN A 15 -2.65 -3.87 2.33
N ILE A 16 -2.44 -2.82 1.55
CA ILE A 16 -1.40 -1.81 1.78
C ILE A 16 -2.06 -0.44 1.92
N LEU A 17 -1.73 0.32 2.97
CA LEU A 17 -2.17 1.71 3.12
C LEU A 17 -1.22 2.65 2.38
N VAL A 18 -1.77 3.63 1.66
CA VAL A 18 -1.02 4.75 1.08
C VAL A 18 -1.60 6.03 1.66
N LEU A 19 -0.82 6.74 2.47
CA LEU A 19 -1.18 8.02 3.07
C LEU A 19 -0.32 9.13 2.45
N ASP A 20 -0.92 9.89 1.56
CA ASP A 20 -0.28 10.98 0.84
C ASP A 20 -1.34 12.02 0.44
N ASP A 21 -1.09 13.31 0.70
CA ASP A 21 -2.04 14.37 0.38
C ASP A 21 -2.05 14.70 -1.12
N GLU A 22 -1.00 14.35 -1.84
CA GLU A 22 -0.84 14.59 -3.27
C GLU A 22 -1.62 13.54 -4.10
N PRO A 23 -2.61 13.96 -4.89
CA PRO A 23 -3.48 13.04 -5.63
C PRO A 23 -2.75 12.25 -6.72
N SER A 24 -1.71 12.81 -7.34
CA SER A 24 -0.97 12.12 -8.40
C SER A 24 -0.12 10.97 -7.84
N ILE A 25 0.51 11.12 -6.67
CA ILE A 25 1.23 10.05 -5.97
C ILE A 25 0.26 8.93 -5.59
N ARG A 26 -0.91 9.26 -5.02
CA ARG A 26 -1.94 8.25 -4.72
C ARG A 26 -2.38 7.49 -5.97
N TRP A 27 -2.54 8.18 -7.11
CA TRP A 27 -2.88 7.54 -8.38
C TRP A 27 -1.78 6.62 -8.89
N VAL A 28 -0.51 7.05 -8.88
CA VAL A 28 0.63 6.22 -9.30
C VAL A 28 0.73 4.99 -8.40
N MET A 29 0.67 5.16 -7.08
CA MET A 29 0.76 4.08 -6.12
C MET A 29 -0.38 3.06 -6.29
N ASP A 30 -1.61 3.53 -6.52
CA ASP A 30 -2.74 2.64 -6.80
C ASP A 30 -2.48 1.74 -8.00
N ARG A 31 -2.01 2.33 -9.11
CA ARG A 31 -1.71 1.61 -10.35
C ARG A 31 -0.57 0.60 -10.15
N THR A 32 0.55 1.04 -9.58
CA THR A 32 1.74 0.20 -9.40
C THR A 32 1.47 -0.96 -8.45
N LEU A 33 0.85 -0.72 -7.31
CA LEU A 33 0.57 -1.75 -6.32
C LEU A 33 -0.52 -2.72 -6.81
N SER A 34 -1.56 -2.22 -7.48
CA SER A 34 -2.60 -3.09 -8.06
C SER A 34 -2.04 -3.99 -9.17
N GLN A 35 -1.14 -3.47 -10.02
CA GLN A 35 -0.43 -4.28 -11.02
C GLN A 35 0.46 -5.35 -10.38
N GLY A 36 0.98 -5.09 -9.17
CA GLY A 36 1.73 -6.04 -8.35
C GLY A 36 0.88 -7.07 -7.60
N GLY A 37 -0.46 -7.05 -7.74
CA GLY A 37 -1.37 -7.98 -7.07
C GLY A 37 -1.74 -7.59 -5.63
N TYR A 38 -1.37 -6.40 -5.17
CA TYR A 38 -1.76 -5.88 -3.85
C TYR A 38 -3.12 -5.18 -3.90
N ILE A 39 -3.73 -4.95 -2.74
CA ILE A 39 -4.91 -4.10 -2.61
C ILE A 39 -4.52 -2.78 -1.94
N PRO A 40 -4.40 -1.68 -2.69
CA PRO A 40 -4.14 -0.37 -2.12
C PRO A 40 -5.35 0.16 -1.36
N ARG A 41 -5.11 0.81 -0.23
CA ARG A 41 -6.07 1.57 0.56
C ARG A 41 -5.55 2.99 0.62
N LEU A 42 -6.15 3.90 -0.15
CA LEU A 42 -5.66 5.26 -0.30
C LEU A 42 -6.27 6.19 0.76
N ALA A 43 -5.45 7.02 1.38
CA ALA A 43 -5.83 8.04 2.34
C ALA A 43 -5.15 9.36 1.98
N ALA A 44 -5.93 10.45 1.93
CA ALA A 44 -5.39 11.79 1.74
C ALA A 44 -4.90 12.42 3.05
N ASP A 45 -5.32 11.88 4.19
CA ASP A 45 -5.05 12.43 5.51
C ASP A 45 -5.09 11.34 6.60
N ALA A 46 -4.62 11.72 7.78
CA ALA A 46 -4.56 10.83 8.94
C ALA A 46 -5.95 10.41 9.46
N HIS A 47 -7.01 11.19 9.24
CA HIS A 47 -8.37 10.81 9.63
C HIS A 47 -8.86 9.62 8.78
N VAL A 48 -8.74 9.72 7.46
CA VAL A 48 -9.09 8.65 6.52
C VAL A 48 -8.24 7.41 6.76
N ALA A 49 -6.93 7.57 6.94
CA ALA A 49 -6.02 6.47 7.24
C ALA A 49 -6.44 5.71 8.52
N ARG A 50 -6.80 6.42 9.58
CA ARG A 50 -7.30 5.81 10.83
C ARG A 50 -8.60 5.03 10.63
N GLN A 51 -9.50 5.51 9.77
CA GLN A 51 -10.72 4.76 9.45
C GLN A 51 -10.40 3.46 8.69
N LEU A 52 -9.43 3.50 7.77
CA LEU A 52 -9.01 2.33 6.99
C LEU A 52 -8.31 1.28 7.87
N LEU A 53 -7.44 1.71 8.79
CA LEU A 53 -6.76 0.82 9.74
C LEU A 53 -7.73 0.08 10.68
N LYS A 54 -8.91 0.66 10.97
CA LYS A 54 -9.96 -0.02 11.75
C LYS A 54 -10.75 -1.04 10.94
N LYS A 55 -10.82 -0.89 9.61
CA LYS A 55 -11.64 -1.71 8.72
C LYS A 55 -10.86 -2.84 8.05
N HIS A 56 -9.55 -2.68 7.91
CA HIS A 56 -8.71 -3.54 7.08
C HIS A 56 -7.49 -4.02 7.85
N SER A 57 -7.13 -5.29 7.65
CA SER A 57 -5.87 -5.86 8.15
C SER A 57 -4.71 -5.42 7.26
N ILE A 58 -4.26 -4.18 7.46
CA ILE A 58 -3.13 -3.59 6.74
C ILE A 58 -1.82 -4.02 7.41
N ARG A 59 -0.92 -4.64 6.64
CA ARG A 59 0.40 -5.10 7.12
C ARG A 59 1.54 -4.16 6.76
N LEU A 60 1.29 -3.25 5.83
CA LEU A 60 2.26 -2.31 5.28
C LEU A 60 1.60 -0.97 4.98
N ALA A 61 2.29 0.12 5.30
CA ALA A 61 1.85 1.46 4.94
C ALA A 61 2.98 2.26 4.29
N PHE A 62 2.65 2.96 3.20
CA PHE A 62 3.42 4.08 2.67
C PHE A 62 2.83 5.35 3.27
N VAL A 63 3.65 6.10 4.00
CA VAL A 63 3.23 7.34 4.64
C VAL A 63 4.18 8.43 4.20
N GLU A 64 3.65 9.45 3.54
CA GLU A 64 4.37 10.69 3.30
C GLU A 64 4.51 11.43 4.62
N SER A 65 5.75 11.66 5.04
CA SER A 65 6.06 12.41 6.24
C SER A 65 6.48 13.81 5.83
N ILE A 66 5.75 14.82 6.32
CA ILE A 66 6.17 16.22 6.16
C ILE A 66 7.46 16.41 6.98
N PHE A 67 8.61 16.22 6.35
CA PHE A 67 9.89 16.68 6.87
C PHE A 67 10.19 18.03 6.22
N PRO A 68 10.56 19.07 6.99
CA PRO A 68 10.87 20.37 6.40
C PRO A 68 12.02 20.31 5.39
N ASP A 69 12.87 19.26 5.42
CA ASP A 69 14.16 19.33 4.71
C ASP A 69 14.51 18.16 3.79
N LYS A 70 13.77 17.02 3.74
CA LYS A 70 14.03 15.91 2.79
C LYS A 70 12.78 15.04 2.56
N THR A 71 12.36 14.88 1.30
CA THR A 71 11.37 13.88 0.87
C THR A 71 11.88 12.47 1.18
N VAL A 72 11.28 11.78 2.15
CA VAL A 72 11.60 10.40 2.51
C VAL A 72 10.31 9.62 2.74
N PHE A 73 10.05 8.65 1.86
CA PHE A 73 9.01 7.64 2.07
C PHE A 73 9.39 6.74 3.25
N HIS A 74 8.62 6.77 4.34
CA HIS A 74 8.84 5.87 5.47
C HIS A 74 7.99 4.61 5.32
N LEU A 75 8.66 3.45 5.24
CA LEU A 75 8.03 2.14 5.23
C LEU A 75 8.03 1.56 6.65
N HIS A 76 6.85 1.32 7.23
CA HIS A 76 6.74 0.58 8.49
C HIS A 76 6.08 -0.79 8.21
N VAL A 77 6.89 -1.85 8.25
CA VAL A 77 6.43 -3.25 8.22
C VAL A 77 6.31 -3.71 9.67
N LYS A 78 5.11 -4.10 10.10
CA LYS A 78 4.98 -4.96 11.29
C LYS A 78 4.82 -6.40 10.80
N CYS A 79 5.88 -7.18 11.01
CA CYS A 79 5.90 -8.62 10.76
C CYS A 79 4.95 -9.35 11.71
#